data_AF-A0A962PY12-F1
#
_entry.id   AF-A0A962PY12-F1
#
_cell.length_a   1.000
_cell.length_b   1.000
_cell.length_c   1.000
_cell.angle_alpha   90.00
_cell.angle_beta   90.00
_cell.angle_gamma   90.00
#
_symmetry.space_group_name_H-M   'P 1'
#
loop_
_entity.id
_entity.type
_entity.pdbx_description
1 polymer ?
#
loop_
_entity_poly.entity_id
_entity_poly.type
_entity_poly.pdbx_seq_one_letter_code
_entity_poly.pdbx_strand_id
1 'polypeptide(L)'
;MNRWMLLPAFLAGVLLMLAWQRWQPGSEGGAGDMAQPLYWVAPMDPNYRRDGPGKSPMGMDLVPVYAEDAQTDSPGTVQITAEVMHNLGVRTAQVRRGRLPTTLRTVGYVQVDEDRIRHVHTRVEGWIERLHVRAVGDPVVQGQPLYSLYSPL
;
A
#
# COMPACT_ATOMS: atom_id res chain seq x y z
N MET A 1 -12.57 24.39 49.07
CA MET A 1 -12.28 23.27 50.00
C MET A 1 -12.69 21.96 49.33
N ASN A 2 -11.92 20.89 49.12
CA ASN A 2 -10.56 20.48 49.49
C ASN A 2 -9.98 19.60 48.35
N ARG A 3 -8.96 20.07 47.62
CA ARG A 3 -8.22 19.29 46.60
C ARG A 3 -6.99 18.56 47.17
N TRP A 4 -6.96 18.31 48.48
CA TRP A 4 -5.78 17.80 49.20
C TRP A 4 -5.91 16.35 49.74
N MET A 5 -7.01 15.65 49.43
CA MET A 5 -7.23 14.27 49.91
C MET A 5 -6.93 13.16 48.88
N LEU A 6 -6.57 13.47 47.62
CA LEU A 6 -6.31 12.47 46.57
C LEU A 6 -4.83 12.11 46.38
N LEU A 7 -3.91 12.87 46.97
CA LEU A 7 -2.46 12.66 46.86
C LEU A 7 -1.90 11.42 47.60
N PRO A 8 -2.39 11.02 48.79
CA PRO A 8 -1.82 9.85 49.48
C PRO A 8 -2.22 8.52 48.84
N ALA A 9 -3.39 8.44 48.19
CA ALA A 9 -3.85 7.23 47.51
C ALA A 9 -3.05 6.92 46.24
N PHE A 10 -2.62 7.95 45.51
CA PHE A 10 -1.80 7.79 44.31
C PHE A 10 -0.37 7.36 44.65
N LEU A 11 0.20 7.92 45.72
CA LEU A 11 1.53 7.55 46.21
C LEU A 11 1.58 6.10 46.74
N ALA A 12 0.53 5.65 47.43
CA ALA A 12 0.44 4.26 47.89
C ALA A 12 0.33 3.27 46.72
N GLY A 13 -0.45 3.60 45.67
CA GLY A 13 -0.56 2.78 44.47
C GLY A 13 0.75 2.66 43.69
N VAL A 14 1.52 3.73 43.57
CA VAL A 14 2.83 3.72 42.92
C VAL A 14 3.86 2.93 43.72
N LEU A 15 3.83 3.00 45.05
CA LEU A 15 4.69 2.20 45.93
C LEU A 15 4.35 0.70 45.87
N LEU A 16 3.07 0.34 45.79
CA LEU A 16 2.61 -1.04 45.58
C LEU A 16 3.02 -1.56 44.19
N MET A 17 2.94 -0.74 43.16
CA MET A 17 3.35 -1.10 41.79
C MET A 17 4.88 -1.28 41.68
N LEU A 18 5.66 -0.42 42.33
CA LEU A 18 7.13 -0.55 42.40
C LEU A 18 7.56 -1.75 43.25
N ALA A 19 6.83 -2.05 44.32
CA ALA A 19 7.04 -3.27 45.11
C ALA A 19 6.72 -4.54 44.30
N TRP A 20 5.68 -4.51 43.46
CA TRP A 20 5.35 -5.58 42.52
C TRP A 20 6.43 -5.76 41.45
N GLN A 21 6.98 -4.66 40.93
CA GLN A 21 8.06 -4.69 39.94
C GLN A 21 9.38 -5.25 40.52
N ARG A 22 9.61 -5.07 41.83
CA ARG A 22 10.76 -5.61 42.55
C ARG A 22 10.61 -7.10 42.89
N TRP A 23 9.40 -7.66 42.83
CA TRP A 23 9.11 -9.07 43.06
C TRP A 23 8.56 -9.74 41.80
N GLN A 24 9.36 -9.69 40.73
CA GLN A 24 9.24 -10.65 39.65
C GLN A 24 10.15 -11.84 40.02
N PRO A 25 9.62 -13.02 40.38
CA PRO A 25 10.42 -14.23 40.35
C PRO A 25 10.95 -14.34 38.92
N GLY A 26 12.28 -14.29 38.77
CA GLY A 26 12.92 -14.48 37.48
C GLY A 26 12.39 -15.77 36.88
N SER A 27 11.77 -15.69 35.71
CA SER A 27 11.53 -16.86 34.89
C SER A 27 12.90 -17.43 34.58
N GLU A 28 13.33 -18.42 35.37
CA GLU A 28 14.38 -19.34 34.98
C GLU A 28 14.01 -19.77 33.56
N GLY A 29 14.86 -19.39 32.61
CA GLY A 29 14.73 -19.83 31.24
C GLY A 29 14.54 -21.33 31.31
N GLY A 30 13.36 -21.78 30.88
CA GLY A 30 13.06 -23.20 30.78
C GLY A 30 14.26 -23.82 30.10
N ALA A 31 14.85 -24.82 30.74
CA ALA A 31 15.79 -25.72 30.10
C ALA A 31 15.10 -26.11 28.80
N GLY A 32 15.52 -25.48 27.70
CA GLY A 32 15.06 -25.81 26.38
C GLY A 32 15.25 -27.30 26.30
N ASP A 33 14.14 -27.99 26.11
CA ASP A 33 14.08 -29.42 25.85
C ASP A 33 15.31 -29.74 25.03
N MET A 34 16.26 -30.47 25.61
CA MET A 34 17.58 -30.65 25.01
C MET A 34 17.34 -31.37 23.70
N ALA A 35 17.23 -30.60 22.61
CA ALA A 35 16.85 -31.08 21.31
C ALA A 35 17.79 -32.24 21.02
N GLN A 36 17.26 -33.46 20.97
CA GLN A 36 18.12 -34.61 20.83
C GLN A 36 18.84 -34.45 19.49
N PRO A 37 20.19 -34.42 19.47
CA PRO A 37 20.91 -34.23 18.24
C PRO A 37 20.58 -35.38 17.30
N LEU A 38 20.15 -35.05 16.08
CA LEU A 38 19.69 -36.03 15.09
C LEU A 38 20.84 -36.94 14.67
N TYR A 39 22.04 -36.38 14.51
CA TYR A 39 23.29 -37.10 14.27
C TYR A 39 24.50 -36.22 14.61
N TRP A 40 25.68 -36.83 14.72
CA TRP A 40 26.95 -36.20 15.06
C TRP A 40 27.92 -36.31 13.88
N VAL A 41 28.57 -35.21 13.49
CA VAL A 41 29.50 -35.15 12.34
C VAL A 41 30.91 -34.77 12.74
N ALA A 42 31.91 -35.21 11.96
CA ALA A 42 33.28 -34.74 12.13
C ALA A 42 33.43 -33.32 11.53
N PRO A 43 34.08 -32.36 12.24
CA PRO A 43 34.23 -30.99 11.75
C PRO A 43 34.90 -30.86 10.38
N MET A 44 35.80 -31.81 10.05
CA MET A 44 36.62 -31.79 8.83
C MET A 44 36.21 -32.85 7.80
N ASP A 45 35.26 -33.73 8.12
CA ASP A 45 34.75 -34.75 7.19
C ASP A 45 33.22 -34.85 7.29
N PRO A 46 32.48 -34.18 6.38
CA PRO A 46 31.02 -34.17 6.35
C PRO A 46 30.37 -35.54 6.09
N ASN A 47 31.13 -36.52 5.59
CA ASN A 47 30.62 -37.86 5.29
C ASN A 47 30.68 -38.80 6.50
N TYR A 48 31.43 -38.43 7.55
CA TYR A 48 31.51 -39.22 8.77
C TYR A 48 30.39 -38.85 9.73
N ARG A 49 29.37 -39.71 9.83
CA ARG A 49 28.16 -39.52 10.66
C ARG A 49 28.05 -40.62 11.73
N ARG A 50 27.63 -40.24 12.94
CA ARG A 50 27.32 -41.17 14.05
C ARG A 50 26.07 -40.74 14.80
N ASP A 51 25.38 -41.71 15.38
CA ASP A 51 24.13 -41.47 16.13
C ASP A 51 24.36 -41.03 17.59
N GLY A 52 25.62 -40.90 18.01
CA GLY A 52 25.96 -40.53 19.39
C GLY A 52 27.29 -39.78 19.52
N PRO A 53 27.52 -39.15 20.69
CA PRO A 53 28.73 -38.40 20.96
C PRO A 53 29.96 -39.31 20.92
N GLY A 54 31.07 -38.81 20.37
CA GLY A 54 32.31 -39.56 20.28
C GLY A 54 33.43 -38.80 19.61
N LYS A 55 34.54 -39.51 19.39
CA LYS A 55 35.71 -39.01 18.66
C LYS A 55 35.65 -39.47 17.20
N SER A 56 36.04 -38.60 16.28
CA SER A 56 36.25 -38.92 14.87
C SER A 56 37.46 -39.86 14.70
N PRO A 57 37.65 -40.49 13.52
CA PRO A 57 38.83 -41.31 13.24
C PRO A 57 40.16 -40.54 13.37
N MET A 58 40.10 -39.20 13.35
CA MET A 58 41.22 -38.30 13.53
C MET A 58 41.33 -37.74 14.97
N GLY A 59 40.53 -38.25 15.92
CA GLY A 59 40.63 -37.92 17.34
C GLY A 59 39.95 -36.60 17.78
N MET A 60 39.16 -35.97 16.92
CA MET A 60 38.42 -34.74 17.25
C MET A 60 37.02 -35.06 17.77
N ASP A 61 36.47 -34.22 18.65
CA ASP A 61 35.07 -34.36 19.09
C ASP A 61 34.11 -34.13 17.93
N LEU A 62 33.11 -35.00 17.83
CA LEU A 62 32.04 -34.83 16.88
C LEU A 62 31.14 -33.64 17.28
N VAL A 63 30.53 -33.00 16.29
CA VAL A 63 29.63 -31.86 16.49
C VAL A 63 28.18 -32.34 16.30
N PRO A 64 27.27 -32.05 17.26
CA PRO A 64 25.86 -32.42 17.14
C PRO A 64 25.16 -31.57 16.07
N VAL A 65 24.42 -32.24 15.18
CA VAL A 65 23.50 -31.62 14.22
C VAL A 65 22.08 -31.83 14.74
N TYR A 66 21.39 -30.73 14.98
CA TYR A 66 20.00 -30.73 15.44
C TYR A 66 19.05 -30.80 14.24
N ALA A 67 17.88 -31.40 14.42
CA ALA A 67 16.81 -31.22 13.46
C ALA A 67 16.49 -29.73 13.40
N GLU A 68 16.51 -29.14 12.20
CA GLU A 68 15.97 -27.80 12.00
C GLU A 68 14.50 -27.82 12.42
N ASP A 69 14.09 -26.87 13.25
CA ASP A 69 12.72 -26.78 13.75
C ASP A 69 11.72 -26.64 12.59
N ALA A 70 11.28 -27.77 12.04
CA ALA A 70 10.16 -27.89 11.11
C ALA A 70 8.81 -27.63 11.82
N GLN A 71 8.83 -26.89 12.93
CA GLN A 71 7.71 -26.72 13.85
C GLN A 71 6.99 -25.37 13.70
N THR A 72 7.25 -24.62 12.61
CA THR A 72 6.50 -23.40 12.30
C THR A 72 5.81 -23.45 10.93
N ASP A 73 5.48 -24.64 10.43
CA ASP A 73 4.70 -24.80 9.21
C ASP A 73 3.20 -24.63 9.50
N SER A 74 2.78 -23.38 9.66
CA SER A 74 1.36 -23.05 9.48
C SER A 74 0.96 -23.39 8.03
N PRO A 75 -0.17 -24.08 7.79
CA PRO A 75 -0.58 -24.45 6.44
C PRO A 75 -0.66 -23.22 5.54
N GLY A 76 0.08 -23.25 4.43
CA GLY A 76 0.23 -22.12 3.51
C GLY A 76 1.56 -21.35 3.63
N THR A 77 2.48 -21.77 4.51
CA THR A 77 3.84 -21.21 4.60
C THR A 77 4.80 -22.00 3.70
N VAL A 78 5.64 -21.30 2.94
CA VAL A 78 6.71 -21.90 2.12
C VAL A 78 8.04 -21.31 2.57
N GLN A 79 8.98 -22.16 2.92
CA GLN A 79 10.33 -21.75 3.29
C GLN A 79 11.25 -21.77 2.07
N ILE A 80 12.07 -20.72 1.95
CA ILE A 80 13.04 -20.58 0.86
C ILE A 80 14.40 -20.27 1.50
N THR A 81 15.46 -20.90 0.99
CA THR A 81 16.82 -20.68 1.50
C THR A 81 17.33 -19.29 1.13
N ALA A 82 18.20 -18.74 1.98
CA ALA A 82 18.77 -17.41 1.77
C ALA A 82 19.59 -17.29 0.48
N GLU A 83 20.28 -18.37 0.07
CA GLU A 83 21.02 -18.44 -1.20
C GLU A 83 20.09 -18.28 -2.40
N VAL A 84 18.96 -18.99 -2.41
CA VAL A 84 17.96 -18.90 -3.48
C VAL A 84 17.34 -17.51 -3.52
N MET A 85 17.00 -16.94 -2.35
CA MET A 85 16.46 -15.58 -2.25
C MET A 85 17.43 -14.51 -2.78
N HIS A 86 18.73 -14.67 -2.50
CA HIS A 86 19.78 -13.77 -2.97
C HIS A 86 20.00 -13.88 -4.48
N ASN A 87 20.13 -15.11 -4.99
CA ASN A 87 20.36 -15.38 -6.41
C ASN A 87 19.19 -14.91 -7.29
N LEU A 88 17.95 -14.97 -6.78
CA LEU A 88 16.75 -14.50 -7.48
C LEU A 88 16.50 -12.99 -7.31
N GLY A 89 17.25 -12.29 -6.44
CA GLY A 89 17.13 -10.84 -6.25
C GLY A 89 15.77 -10.41 -5.70
N VAL A 90 15.22 -11.17 -4.76
CA VAL A 90 13.89 -10.89 -4.19
C VAL A 90 13.83 -9.50 -3.55
N ARG A 91 12.81 -8.71 -3.91
CA ARG A 91 12.54 -7.38 -3.36
C ARG A 91 11.17 -7.33 -2.74
N THR A 92 11.09 -6.77 -1.54
CA THR A 92 9.84 -6.59 -0.81
C THR A 92 9.58 -5.11 -0.56
N ALA A 93 8.31 -4.78 -0.36
CA ALA A 93 7.89 -3.45 0.07
C ALA A 93 6.79 -3.61 1.11
N GLN A 94 6.73 -2.70 2.08
CA GLN A 94 5.65 -2.70 3.06
C GLN A 94 4.34 -2.27 2.41
N VAL A 95 3.27 -3.00 2.71
CA VAL A 95 1.92 -2.68 2.25
C VAL A 95 1.47 -1.38 2.90
N ARG A 96 0.93 -0.45 2.08
CA ARG A 96 0.39 0.83 2.54
C ARG A 96 -0.97 1.07 1.92
N ARG A 97 -1.88 1.67 2.70
CA ARG A 97 -3.16 2.17 2.20
C ARG A 97 -2.98 3.62 1.73
N GLY A 98 -3.57 3.96 0.59
CA GLY A 98 -3.50 5.29 0.02
C GLY A 98 -4.46 5.47 -1.14
N ARG A 99 -4.54 6.69 -1.68
CA ARG A 99 -5.28 6.97 -2.91
C ARG A 99 -4.40 6.63 -4.10
N LEU A 100 -4.92 5.83 -5.03
CA LEU A 100 -4.26 5.53 -6.29
C LEU A 100 -4.91 6.39 -7.40
N PRO A 101 -4.26 7.48 -7.85
CA PRO A 101 -4.82 8.30 -8.91
C PRO A 101 -4.74 7.55 -10.24
N THR A 102 -5.89 7.23 -10.82
CA THR A 102 -5.97 6.70 -12.17
C THR A 102 -5.99 7.86 -13.17
N THR A 103 -5.07 7.85 -14.12
CA THR A 103 -5.09 8.83 -15.22
C THR A 103 -5.93 8.27 -16.37
N LEU A 104 -7.05 8.92 -16.66
CA LEU A 104 -7.88 8.61 -17.83
C LEU A 104 -7.54 9.61 -18.95
N ARG A 105 -7.19 9.09 -20.14
CA ARG A 105 -6.99 9.90 -21.35
C ARG A 105 -8.08 9.55 -22.34
N THR A 106 -8.82 10.56 -22.77
CA THR A 106 -9.91 10.41 -23.74
C THR A 106 -9.93 11.61 -24.68
N VAL A 107 -10.72 11.51 -25.75
CA VAL A 107 -10.96 12.59 -26.71
C VAL A 107 -12.31 13.26 -26.43
N GLY A 108 -12.46 14.50 -26.87
CA GLY A 108 -13.72 15.25 -26.79
C GLY A 108 -13.93 16.09 -28.04
N TYR A 109 -15.17 16.52 -28.27
CA TYR A 109 -15.56 17.36 -29.41
C TYR A 109 -15.98 18.74 -28.92
N VAL A 110 -15.63 19.77 -29.70
CA VAL A 110 -16.10 21.15 -29.48
C VAL A 110 -17.38 21.34 -30.29
N GLN A 111 -18.44 21.76 -29.62
CA GLN A 111 -19.74 22.03 -30.24
C GLN A 111 -20.17 23.46 -29.97
N VAL A 112 -21.10 23.94 -30.80
CA VAL A 112 -21.73 25.24 -30.57
C VAL A 112 -22.59 25.19 -29.32
N ASP A 113 -22.70 26.33 -28.64
CA ASP A 113 -23.60 26.49 -27.51
C ASP A 113 -25.03 26.60 -28.05
N GLU A 114 -25.82 25.53 -27.90
CA GLU A 114 -27.19 25.44 -28.41
C GLU A 114 -28.11 26.50 -27.80
N ASP A 115 -27.88 26.90 -26.54
CA ASP A 115 -28.68 27.94 -25.86
C ASP A 115 -28.45 29.34 -26.44
N ARG A 116 -27.35 29.52 -27.19
CA ARG A 116 -26.99 30.78 -27.84
C ARG A 116 -27.39 30.84 -29.31
N ILE A 117 -28.04 29.80 -29.83
CA ILE A 117 -28.59 29.81 -31.19
C ILE A 117 -29.81 30.73 -31.22
N ARG A 118 -29.82 31.65 -32.20
CA ARG A 118 -30.92 32.59 -32.43
C ARG A 118 -31.40 32.47 -33.87
N HIS A 119 -32.70 32.26 -34.04
CA HIS A 119 -33.34 32.28 -35.36
C HIS A 119 -34.06 33.62 -35.54
N VAL A 120 -33.80 34.27 -36.68
CA VAL A 120 -34.42 35.55 -37.03
C VAL A 120 -35.41 35.30 -38.15
N HIS A 121 -36.70 35.51 -37.87
CA HIS A 121 -37.79 35.38 -38.83
C HIS A 121 -38.39 36.75 -39.15
N THR A 122 -38.71 36.97 -40.42
CA THR A 122 -39.46 38.16 -40.85
C THR A 122 -40.92 38.04 -40.39
N ARG A 123 -41.52 39.15 -39.93
CA ARG A 123 -42.94 39.20 -39.53
C ARG A 123 -43.89 39.62 -40.66
N VAL A 124 -43.34 40.02 -41.81
CA VAL A 124 -44.07 40.54 -42.96
C VAL A 124 -43.52 39.91 -44.24
N GLU A 125 -44.34 39.88 -45.28
CA GLU A 125 -43.94 39.46 -46.62
C GLU A 125 -43.30 40.63 -47.37
N GLY A 126 -42.32 40.33 -48.23
CA GLY A 126 -41.59 41.36 -48.96
C GLY A 126 -40.40 40.81 -49.76
N TRP A 127 -39.65 41.73 -50.36
CA TRP A 127 -38.46 41.42 -51.16
C TRP A 127 -37.20 41.89 -50.43
N ILE A 128 -36.13 41.10 -50.51
CA ILE A 128 -34.82 41.50 -49.99
C ILE A 128 -34.21 42.54 -50.94
N GLU A 129 -33.93 43.73 -50.43
CA GLU A 129 -33.30 44.81 -51.22
C GLU A 129 -31.77 44.74 -51.16
N ARG A 130 -31.23 44.47 -49.98
CA ARG A 130 -29.78 44.44 -49.75
C ARG A 130 -29.42 43.37 -48.74
N LEU A 131 -28.47 42.52 -49.10
CA LEU A 131 -27.90 41.51 -48.22
C LEU A 131 -26.55 41.99 -47.71
N HIS A 132 -26.36 42.06 -46.39
CA HIS A 132 -25.12 42.53 -45.78
C HIS A 132 -24.21 41.38 -45.35
N VAL A 133 -24.79 40.24 -44.98
CA VAL A 133 -24.07 39.00 -44.66
C VAL A 133 -24.25 38.02 -45.81
N ARG A 134 -23.17 37.60 -46.45
CA ARG A 134 -23.23 36.95 -47.76
C ARG A 134 -23.24 35.44 -47.68
N ALA A 135 -22.60 34.87 -46.65
CA ALA A 135 -22.41 33.43 -46.54
C ALA A 135 -22.62 32.91 -45.12
N VAL A 136 -22.96 31.62 -45.03
CA VAL A 136 -22.98 30.89 -43.76
C VAL A 136 -21.55 30.75 -43.26
N GLY A 137 -21.33 31.10 -42.00
CA GLY A 137 -20.00 31.10 -41.36
C GLY A 137 -19.34 32.48 -41.28
N ASP A 138 -19.89 33.50 -41.96
CA ASP A 138 -19.43 34.88 -41.78
C ASP A 138 -19.66 35.31 -40.31
N PRO A 139 -18.63 35.84 -39.62
CA PRO A 139 -18.79 36.31 -38.26
C PRO A 139 -19.65 37.57 -38.23
N VAL A 140 -20.58 37.62 -37.29
CA VAL A 140 -21.48 38.77 -37.08
C VAL A 140 -21.49 39.19 -35.62
N VAL A 141 -21.65 40.49 -35.38
CA VAL A 141 -21.78 41.05 -34.03
C VAL A 141 -23.22 41.43 -33.73
N GLN A 142 -23.57 41.50 -32.43
CA GLN A 142 -24.90 41.92 -32.01
C GLN A 142 -25.21 43.34 -32.53
N GLY A 143 -26.37 43.49 -33.17
CA GLY A 143 -26.80 44.76 -33.78
C GLY A 143 -26.30 44.98 -35.20
N GLN A 144 -25.45 44.10 -35.74
CA GLN A 144 -25.05 44.17 -37.14
C GLN A 144 -26.25 43.88 -38.05
N PRO A 145 -26.55 44.76 -39.02
CA PRO A 145 -27.62 44.54 -39.97
C PRO A 145 -27.31 43.34 -40.87
N LEU A 146 -28.23 42.38 -40.97
CA LEU A 146 -28.07 41.15 -41.75
C LEU A 146 -28.56 41.31 -43.19
N TYR A 147 -29.76 41.87 -43.37
CA TYR A 147 -30.37 42.21 -44.65
C TYR A 147 -31.38 43.35 -44.48
N SER A 148 -31.72 44.00 -45.59
CA SER A 148 -32.79 44.99 -45.71
C SER A 148 -33.92 44.38 -46.52
N LEU A 149 -35.16 44.58 -46.08
CA LEU A 149 -36.37 44.05 -46.70
C LEU A 149 -37.35 45.18 -46.98
N TYR A 150 -37.89 45.19 -48.20
CA TYR A 150 -38.99 46.05 -48.60
C TYR A 150 -40.30 45.26 -48.51
N SER A 151 -41.24 45.76 -47.71
CA SER A 151 -42.59 45.24 -47.62
C SER A 151 -43.56 46.28 -48.20
N PRO A 152 -44.41 45.91 -49.17
CA PRO A 152 -45.37 46.83 -49.78
C PRO A 152 -46.67 46.98 -48.97
N LEU A 153 -46.81 46.26 -47.85
CA LEU A 153 -47.99 46.29 -46.97
C LEU A 153 -48.02 47.53 -46.07
#